data_AF-A0A7X6Z4L8-F1
#
_entry.id   AF-A0A7X6Z4L8-F1
#
_cell.length_a   1.000
_cell.length_b   1.000
_cell.length_c   1.000
_cell.angle_alpha   90.00
_cell.angle_beta   90.00
_cell.angle_gamma   90.00
#
_symmetry.space_group_name_H-M   'P 1'
#
loop_
_entity.id
_entity.type
_entity.pdbx_description
1 polymer ?
#
loop_
_entity_poly.entity_id
_entity_poly.type
_entity_poly.pdbx_seq_one_letter_code
_entity_poly.pdbx_strand_id
1 'polypeptide(L)'
;MKANFSYPARERDLLAYVRARLTDDKGRKAANLLVTGAIGSGKSTFVQHLIDDLGADPSGYMTIRHVDADEKRIGFVHVPAASQRKTGFLTVRHDELTSFPTDDCFLYVDDQGRHFDLDLFHQKVEDFLSKPGSLTILDELGGDELLSDAFFQRVMDTLEKSPVPVILVWKQDQSFERSVARAGLTREEVGLLRSRRQAIASHPSLFQVELSNDGRPADHWQRAVWGERAEKKEVEPLEAPAEDEAPARAPAAVSGKGKKQLLSFLIMGGALLLVVLVSLAVGWYGISPGTIFSYFWSRLFQTGTVFPDEIHTVLMHVRLPRILMGLLVGGGLSVAGHTFQGIFRNPMASPDVLGASSGAGFGAALAILWGFNSAGITGLSFLFGLLSILLVLFLTSFVRSQKILALILTGMVVSSLVSAGLSLVKLVADPTNELPQITYWLMGSLNSSKMRDLTFAAPVILGGILVVLLLRWQLNVLTMGEEAAATMGVRTRLVRVVLILAATLVTATAVSVSGVIGWIGLVIPHIARMTVGSDNRFSLPASALMGAGFLVLVDDIARRATTSGIPLGILTAFVGAPFFVYLILRQGKKDVTA
;
A
#
# COMPACT_ATOMS: atom_id res chain seq x y z
N MET A 1 -11.33 30.25 -20.99
CA MET A 1 -12.49 29.68 -20.26
C MET A 1 -11.95 28.91 -19.06
N LYS A 2 -12.39 29.24 -17.84
CA LYS A 2 -11.87 28.66 -16.58
C LYS A 2 -12.69 27.44 -16.18
N ALA A 3 -12.04 26.33 -15.83
CA ALA A 3 -12.70 25.12 -15.34
C ALA A 3 -12.13 24.69 -13.98
N ASN A 4 -13.01 24.36 -13.04
CA ASN A 4 -12.63 23.97 -11.68
C ASN A 4 -12.92 22.47 -11.48
N PHE A 5 -11.91 21.72 -11.06
CA PHE A 5 -12.02 20.29 -10.82
C PHE A 5 -11.64 19.94 -9.38
N SER A 6 -12.39 19.01 -8.79
CA SER A 6 -12.01 18.42 -7.50
C SER A 6 -11.02 17.29 -7.73
N TYR A 7 -9.82 17.39 -7.18
CA TYR A 7 -8.79 16.35 -7.29
C TYR A 7 -8.51 15.74 -5.90
N PRO A 8 -8.51 14.40 -5.76
CA PRO A 8 -8.56 13.38 -6.82
C PRO A 8 -9.98 12.93 -7.23
N ALA A 9 -11.05 13.48 -6.63
CA ALA A 9 -12.41 12.95 -6.77
C ALA A 9 -12.99 12.91 -8.21
N ARG A 10 -12.56 13.83 -9.09
CA ARG A 10 -12.96 13.91 -10.51
C ARG A 10 -11.77 13.89 -11.46
N GLU A 11 -10.73 13.13 -11.11
CA GLU A 11 -9.51 13.03 -11.92
C GLU A 11 -9.78 12.55 -13.35
N ARG A 12 -10.71 11.60 -13.56
CA ARG A 12 -11.06 11.14 -14.92
C ARG A 12 -11.70 12.21 -15.79
N ASP A 13 -12.60 13.01 -15.21
CA ASP A 13 -13.27 14.09 -15.93
C ASP A 13 -12.27 15.21 -16.26
N LEU A 14 -11.34 15.45 -15.33
CA LEU A 14 -10.23 16.37 -15.51
C LEU A 14 -9.28 15.92 -16.62
N LEU A 15 -8.85 14.64 -16.63
CA LEU A 15 -8.01 14.07 -17.68
C LEU A 15 -8.72 14.15 -19.05
N ALA A 16 -10.02 13.81 -19.10
CA ALA A 16 -10.81 13.92 -20.32
C ALA A 16 -10.93 15.37 -20.82
N TYR A 17 -11.16 16.33 -19.92
CA TYR A 17 -11.24 17.75 -20.25
C TYR A 17 -9.90 18.28 -20.80
N VAL A 18 -8.79 17.94 -20.14
CA VAL A 18 -7.45 18.36 -20.58
C VAL A 18 -7.09 17.70 -21.92
N ARG A 19 -7.35 16.40 -22.09
CA ARG A 19 -7.13 15.69 -23.36
C ARG A 19 -7.93 16.31 -24.51
N ALA A 20 -9.21 16.60 -24.30
CA ALA A 20 -10.07 17.22 -25.32
C ALA A 20 -9.60 18.63 -25.74
N ARG A 21 -8.80 19.30 -24.91
CA ARG A 21 -8.23 20.61 -25.21
C ARG A 21 -6.80 20.53 -25.74
N LEU A 22 -6.08 19.44 -25.45
CA LEU A 22 -4.74 19.16 -25.95
C LEU A 22 -4.72 18.53 -27.34
N THR A 23 -5.82 17.92 -27.78
CA THR A 23 -5.89 17.16 -29.04
C THR A 23 -6.93 17.74 -30.01
N ASP A 24 -6.65 17.71 -31.31
CA ASP A 24 -7.59 18.07 -32.38
C ASP A 24 -8.61 16.93 -32.63
N ASP A 25 -9.62 17.17 -33.49
CA ASP A 25 -10.67 16.18 -33.84
C ASP A 25 -10.12 14.88 -34.47
N LYS A 26 -8.83 14.85 -34.84
CA LYS A 26 -8.11 13.70 -35.39
C LYS A 26 -7.17 13.06 -34.36
N GLY A 27 -7.21 13.50 -33.09
CA GLY A 27 -6.37 13.01 -32.00
C GLY A 27 -4.92 13.50 -32.03
N ARG A 28 -4.59 14.50 -32.87
CA ARG A 28 -3.24 15.06 -32.96
C ARG A 28 -3.08 16.18 -31.93
N LYS A 29 -1.90 16.27 -31.31
CA LYS A 29 -1.61 17.27 -30.28
C LYS A 29 -1.62 18.67 -30.90
N ALA A 30 -2.46 19.56 -30.36
CA ALA A 30 -2.72 20.89 -30.91
C ALA A 30 -2.51 22.04 -29.90
N ALA A 31 -2.18 21.73 -28.64
CA ALA A 31 -1.98 22.71 -27.58
C ALA A 31 -0.78 22.36 -26.67
N ASN A 32 -0.22 23.36 -26.01
CA ASN A 32 0.85 23.21 -25.02
C ASN A 32 0.25 23.18 -23.59
N LEU A 33 0.85 22.41 -22.66
CA LEU A 33 0.38 22.29 -21.27
C LEU A 33 1.37 22.93 -20.30
N LEU A 34 1.01 24.05 -19.70
CA LEU A 34 1.76 24.71 -18.63
C LEU A 34 1.21 24.31 -17.25
N VAL A 35 2.05 23.77 -16.36
CA VAL A 35 1.61 23.34 -15.01
C VAL A 35 2.34 24.15 -13.97
N THR A 36 1.68 25.03 -13.22
CA THR A 36 2.40 25.90 -12.27
C THR A 36 1.90 25.80 -10.81
N GLY A 37 2.87 25.91 -9.89
CA GLY A 37 2.70 26.37 -8.51
C GLY A 37 3.33 25.44 -7.46
N ALA A 38 3.73 26.04 -6.33
CA ALA A 38 4.45 25.42 -5.21
C ALA A 38 4.08 23.96 -4.87
N ILE A 39 5.12 23.11 -4.84
CA ILE A 39 5.13 21.67 -4.58
C ILE A 39 4.13 21.21 -3.50
N GLY A 40 3.31 20.21 -3.85
CA GLY A 40 2.43 19.46 -2.94
C GLY A 40 1.83 18.22 -3.64
N SER A 41 1.72 17.11 -2.90
CA SER A 41 1.57 15.70 -3.31
C SER A 41 0.40 15.29 -4.24
N GLY A 42 -0.32 16.24 -4.85
CA GLY A 42 -1.37 15.96 -5.84
C GLY A 42 -1.02 16.33 -7.29
N LYS A 43 -0.20 17.38 -7.50
CA LYS A 43 0.08 17.91 -8.85
C LYS A 43 0.96 16.97 -9.67
N SER A 44 2.09 16.55 -9.10
CA SER A 44 3.04 15.67 -9.77
C SER A 44 2.41 14.32 -10.14
N THR A 45 1.52 13.82 -9.28
CA THR A 45 0.75 12.59 -9.55
C THR A 45 -0.25 12.77 -10.69
N PHE A 46 -0.98 13.89 -10.72
CA PHE A 46 -1.88 14.23 -11.83
C PHE A 46 -1.11 14.35 -13.16
N VAL A 47 0.01 15.07 -13.16
CA VAL A 47 0.84 15.24 -14.36
C VAL A 47 1.37 13.90 -14.86
N GLN A 48 1.81 13.01 -13.96
CA GLN A 48 2.26 11.67 -14.33
C GLN A 48 1.12 10.87 -14.97
N HIS A 49 -0.05 10.83 -14.33
CA HIS A 49 -1.21 10.13 -14.89
C HIS A 49 -1.67 10.74 -16.22
N LEU A 50 -1.52 12.05 -16.42
CA LEU A 50 -1.82 12.72 -17.69
C LEU A 50 -0.81 12.33 -18.78
N ILE A 51 0.48 12.24 -18.46
CA ILE A 51 1.53 11.76 -19.38
C ILE A 51 1.22 10.31 -19.81
N ASP A 52 0.92 9.44 -18.83
CA ASP A 52 0.58 8.04 -19.06
C ASP A 52 -0.72 7.91 -19.89
N ASP A 53 -1.73 8.72 -19.60
CA ASP A 53 -3.01 8.75 -20.32
C ASP A 53 -2.87 9.27 -21.75
N LEU A 54 -1.96 10.21 -22.01
CA LEU A 54 -1.68 10.72 -23.36
C LEU A 54 -0.72 9.84 -24.16
N GLY A 55 -0.06 8.84 -23.53
CA GLY A 55 1.02 8.07 -24.15
C GLY A 55 2.13 8.97 -24.69
N ALA A 56 2.39 10.10 -24.01
CA ALA A 56 3.27 11.15 -24.49
C ALA A 56 4.68 10.99 -23.91
N ASP A 57 5.71 11.14 -24.74
CA ASP A 57 7.05 11.46 -24.24
C ASP A 57 7.14 12.98 -24.09
N PRO A 58 7.22 13.54 -22.86
CA PRO A 58 7.27 14.98 -22.68
C PRO A 58 8.57 15.52 -23.27
N SER A 59 8.44 16.59 -24.06
CA SER A 59 9.57 17.33 -24.64
C SER A 59 10.38 18.13 -23.61
N GLY A 60 10.02 18.06 -22.32
CA GLY A 60 10.74 18.61 -21.18
C GLY A 60 10.05 18.26 -19.86
N TYR A 61 10.82 18.07 -18.78
CA TYR A 61 10.30 17.82 -17.43
C TYR A 61 11.06 18.66 -16.40
N MET A 62 10.34 19.15 -15.40
CA MET A 62 10.86 20.03 -14.37
C MET A 62 10.90 19.33 -12.99
N THR A 63 12.04 19.31 -12.27
CA THR A 63 12.16 18.71 -10.92
C THR A 63 12.98 19.59 -9.96
N ILE A 64 12.39 20.02 -8.85
CA ILE A 64 13.14 20.65 -7.76
C ILE A 64 13.69 19.59 -6.80
N ARG A 65 15.01 19.62 -6.57
CA ARG A 65 15.62 19.09 -5.33
C ARG A 65 15.72 20.25 -4.34
N HIS A 66 14.98 20.19 -3.23
CA HIS A 66 15.26 21.03 -2.08
C HIS A 66 15.85 20.15 -0.98
N VAL A 67 17.09 20.46 -0.57
CA VAL A 67 17.68 19.97 0.67
C VAL A 67 17.62 21.16 1.62
N ASP A 68 16.93 20.98 2.75
CA ASP A 68 16.93 21.97 3.84
C ASP A 68 18.28 21.94 4.55
N ALA A 69 18.62 22.97 5.34
CA ALA A 69 19.85 23.08 6.11
C ALA A 69 20.09 21.90 7.11
N ASP A 70 19.09 21.03 7.29
CA ASP A 70 19.11 19.81 8.11
C ASP A 70 19.23 18.49 7.30
N GLU A 71 19.74 18.50 6.06
CA GLU A 71 20.00 17.32 5.20
C GLU A 71 18.79 16.39 4.89
N LYS A 72 17.56 16.80 5.22
CA LYS A 72 16.37 15.97 4.95
C LYS A 72 15.97 16.03 3.48
N ARG A 73 16.21 14.93 2.76
CA ARG A 73 15.69 14.67 1.41
C ARG A 73 14.16 14.66 1.41
N ILE A 74 13.55 15.63 0.74
CA ILE A 74 12.12 15.66 0.45
C ILE A 74 11.95 14.91 -0.89
N GLY A 75 11.31 13.74 -0.85
CA GLY A 75 11.31 12.80 -1.99
C GLY A 75 10.47 13.25 -3.19
N PHE A 76 10.98 12.96 -4.40
CA PHE A 76 10.26 13.04 -5.68
C PHE A 76 10.68 11.92 -6.65
N VAL A 77 9.79 11.63 -7.61
CA VAL A 77 9.95 10.65 -8.70
C VAL A 77 10.94 11.17 -9.74
N HIS A 78 11.81 10.27 -10.22
CA HIS A 78 12.98 10.55 -11.03
C HIS A 78 12.70 10.32 -12.53
N VAL A 79 12.89 11.35 -13.38
CA VAL A 79 13.03 11.15 -14.83
C VAL A 79 14.49 10.76 -15.11
N PRO A 80 14.77 9.74 -15.95
CA PRO A 80 16.13 9.37 -16.30
C PRO A 80 16.92 10.56 -16.86
N ALA A 81 18.15 10.78 -16.37
CA ALA A 81 19.02 11.89 -16.79
C ALA A 81 19.25 11.95 -18.31
N ALA A 82 19.12 10.82 -19.02
CA ALA A 82 19.21 10.74 -20.47
C ALA A 82 18.05 11.45 -21.21
N SER A 83 16.82 11.40 -20.66
CA SER A 83 15.66 12.08 -21.25
C SER A 83 15.74 13.59 -21.02
N GLN A 84 16.17 14.01 -19.82
CA GLN A 84 16.38 15.42 -19.49
C GLN A 84 17.46 16.06 -20.39
N ARG A 85 18.60 15.36 -20.61
CA ARG A 85 19.68 15.81 -21.50
C ARG A 85 19.27 15.93 -22.97
N LYS A 86 18.36 15.07 -23.46
CA LYS A 86 17.84 15.17 -24.84
C LYS A 86 16.93 16.37 -25.04
N THR A 87 16.26 16.83 -23.99
CA THR A 87 15.25 17.90 -24.04
C THR A 87 15.79 19.29 -23.73
N GLY A 88 16.95 19.40 -23.07
CA GLY A 88 17.57 20.68 -22.73
C GLY A 88 16.93 21.43 -21.55
N PHE A 89 15.89 20.89 -20.90
CA PHE A 89 15.28 21.47 -19.70
C PHE A 89 15.86 20.82 -18.43
N LEU A 90 16.57 21.62 -17.62
CA LEU A 90 17.12 21.19 -16.33
C LEU A 90 16.82 22.24 -15.27
N THR A 91 16.38 21.79 -14.09
CA THR A 91 15.54 22.62 -13.23
C THR A 91 16.24 23.23 -12.02
N VAL A 92 17.13 22.52 -11.34
CA VAL A 92 17.85 23.08 -10.17
C VAL A 92 19.17 22.34 -9.96
N ARG A 93 20.25 23.08 -9.73
CA ARG A 93 21.51 22.58 -9.16
C ARG A 93 21.75 23.19 -7.78
N HIS A 94 22.18 22.37 -6.83
CA HIS A 94 22.81 22.78 -5.56
C HIS A 94 24.30 22.39 -5.64
N ASP A 95 25.19 23.17 -5.03
CA ASP A 95 26.62 23.12 -5.39
C ASP A 95 27.34 21.80 -5.05
N GLU A 96 26.74 20.98 -4.19
CA GLU A 96 27.21 19.63 -3.89
C GLU A 96 26.42 18.58 -4.67
N LEU A 97 26.87 18.23 -5.89
CA LEU A 97 26.81 16.90 -6.55
C LEU A 97 27.06 17.02 -8.07
N THR A 98 28.24 16.54 -8.49
CA THR A 98 28.94 16.60 -9.81
C THR A 98 28.24 16.02 -11.05
N SER A 99 26.90 16.00 -11.12
CA SER A 99 26.16 15.20 -12.11
C SER A 99 25.54 15.96 -13.30
N PHE A 100 25.46 17.30 -13.26
CA PHE A 100 24.78 18.12 -14.28
C PHE A 100 25.60 19.35 -14.72
N PRO A 101 25.66 19.67 -16.03
CA PRO A 101 26.37 20.84 -16.56
C PRO A 101 25.65 22.16 -16.18
N THR A 102 26.42 23.21 -15.87
CA THR A 102 25.94 24.55 -15.49
C THR A 102 25.17 25.24 -16.61
N ASP A 103 25.61 25.05 -17.85
CA ASP A 103 25.16 25.84 -19.01
C ASP A 103 23.71 25.51 -19.45
N ASP A 104 23.12 24.48 -18.83
CA ASP A 104 21.79 23.98 -19.15
C ASP A 104 20.70 24.25 -18.10
N CYS A 105 21.04 24.90 -16.99
CA CYS A 105 20.12 25.17 -15.87
C CYS A 105 19.79 26.66 -15.77
N PHE A 106 18.50 27.03 -15.82
CA PHE A 106 18.07 28.43 -15.66
C PHE A 106 17.68 28.80 -14.22
N LEU A 107 17.73 27.85 -13.28
CA LEU A 107 17.57 28.10 -11.84
C LEU A 107 18.67 27.32 -11.09
N TYR A 108 19.46 28.01 -10.28
CA TYR A 108 20.49 27.40 -9.44
C TYR A 108 20.51 28.02 -8.05
N VAL A 109 20.96 27.24 -7.07
CA VAL A 109 21.09 27.66 -5.68
C VAL A 109 22.55 27.53 -5.27
N ASP A 110 23.15 28.63 -4.83
CA ASP A 110 24.50 28.69 -4.31
C ASP A 110 24.51 29.26 -2.88
N ASP A 111 25.70 29.42 -2.31
CA ASP A 111 25.90 29.97 -0.96
C ASP A 111 25.42 31.43 -0.81
N GLN A 112 25.18 32.14 -1.93
CA GLN A 112 24.71 33.52 -1.96
C GLN A 112 23.19 33.63 -2.16
N GLY A 113 22.53 32.54 -2.59
CA GLY A 113 21.07 32.43 -2.63
C GLY A 113 20.56 31.72 -3.88
N ARG A 114 19.34 32.09 -4.29
CA ARG A 114 18.67 31.54 -5.48
C ARG A 114 18.88 32.48 -6.66
N HIS A 115 19.42 31.94 -7.74
CA HIS A 115 19.69 32.68 -8.97
C HIS A 115 18.87 32.10 -10.12
N PHE A 116 18.22 32.98 -10.89
CA PHE A 116 17.42 32.62 -12.05
C PHE A 116 17.97 33.31 -13.31
N ASP A 117 18.44 32.52 -14.27
CA ASP A 117 18.91 33.02 -15.56
C ASP A 117 17.73 33.25 -16.50
N LEU A 118 17.29 34.52 -16.54
CA LEU A 118 16.18 34.99 -17.35
C LEU A 118 16.38 34.82 -18.85
N ASP A 119 17.61 35.01 -19.35
CA ASP A 119 17.92 34.97 -20.78
C ASP A 119 17.94 33.53 -21.27
N LEU A 120 18.56 32.64 -20.49
CA LEU A 120 18.56 31.21 -20.78
C LEU A 120 17.14 30.63 -20.69
N PHE A 121 16.33 31.02 -19.70
CA PHE A 121 14.94 30.61 -19.59
C PHE A 121 14.13 31.00 -20.83
N HIS A 122 14.22 32.27 -21.26
CA HIS A 122 13.48 32.75 -22.41
C HIS A 122 13.89 32.03 -23.69
N GLN A 123 15.21 31.96 -23.95
CA GLN A 123 15.75 31.27 -25.13
C GLN A 123 15.27 29.82 -25.21
N LYS A 124 15.23 29.11 -24.07
CA LYS A 124 14.81 27.71 -24.04
C LYS A 124 13.30 27.52 -24.05
N VAL A 125 12.50 28.44 -23.52
CA VAL A 125 11.03 28.27 -23.44
C VAL A 125 10.32 28.73 -24.71
N GLU A 126 10.77 29.81 -25.33
CA GLU A 126 10.17 30.40 -26.54
C GLU A 126 10.14 29.41 -27.72
N ASP A 127 11.25 28.69 -27.94
CA ASP A 127 11.39 27.66 -28.99
C ASP A 127 10.43 26.47 -28.83
N PHE A 128 9.90 26.23 -27.63
CA PHE A 128 8.97 25.13 -27.37
C PHE A 128 7.52 25.60 -27.37
N LEU A 129 7.24 26.80 -26.85
CA LEU A 129 5.89 27.36 -26.93
C LEU A 129 5.49 27.69 -28.38
N SER A 130 6.47 27.90 -29.27
CA SER A 130 6.25 28.07 -30.70
C SER A 130 5.98 26.77 -31.48
N LYS A 131 6.27 25.59 -30.92
CA LYS A 131 6.06 24.29 -31.58
C LYS A 131 4.66 23.72 -31.29
N PRO A 132 3.79 23.54 -32.29
CA PRO A 132 2.49 22.90 -32.07
C PRO A 132 2.66 21.40 -31.75
N GLY A 133 2.03 20.96 -30.67
CA GLY A 133 1.96 19.54 -30.29
C GLY A 133 3.06 19.05 -29.33
N SER A 134 3.93 19.92 -28.84
CA SER A 134 4.85 19.62 -27.74
C SER A 134 4.14 19.59 -26.39
N LEU A 135 4.49 18.63 -25.54
CA LEU A 135 4.06 18.64 -24.14
C LEU A 135 5.18 19.30 -23.33
N THR A 136 4.98 20.56 -22.92
CA THR A 136 6.01 21.39 -22.27
C THR A 136 5.59 21.72 -20.84
N ILE A 137 5.99 20.88 -19.88
CA ILE A 137 5.61 21.04 -18.47
C ILE A 137 6.65 21.93 -17.77
N LEU A 138 6.29 23.18 -17.49
CA LEU A 138 7.11 24.09 -16.68
C LEU A 138 6.50 24.21 -15.28
N ASP A 139 7.03 23.43 -14.34
CA ASP A 139 6.65 23.49 -12.92
C ASP A 139 7.07 24.85 -12.29
N GLU A 140 6.53 25.24 -11.14
CA GLU A 140 7.03 26.38 -10.31
C GLU A 140 7.10 27.79 -10.90
N LEU A 141 6.52 28.07 -12.07
CA LEU A 141 6.36 29.43 -12.59
C LEU A 141 5.46 30.27 -11.67
N GLY A 142 5.98 31.03 -10.71
CA GLY A 142 5.12 31.76 -9.78
C GLY A 142 5.69 32.15 -8.42
N GLY A 143 6.96 31.85 -8.16
CA GLY A 143 7.69 32.22 -6.96
C GLY A 143 8.14 33.69 -6.96
N ASP A 144 9.12 34.00 -6.12
CA ASP A 144 9.68 35.33 -5.92
C ASP A 144 10.39 35.90 -7.15
N GLU A 145 10.74 35.07 -8.14
CA GLU A 145 11.23 35.53 -9.45
C GLU A 145 10.24 36.48 -10.16
N LEU A 146 8.93 36.34 -9.91
CA LEU A 146 7.91 37.26 -10.41
C LEU A 146 7.97 38.65 -9.79
N LEU A 147 8.75 38.89 -8.74
CA LEU A 147 9.01 40.23 -8.22
C LEU A 147 9.87 41.06 -9.18
N SER A 148 10.65 40.42 -10.04
CA SER A 148 11.39 41.11 -11.11
C SER A 148 10.46 41.59 -12.21
N ASP A 149 10.45 42.90 -12.46
CA ASP A 149 9.67 43.53 -13.54
C ASP A 149 10.05 42.96 -14.91
N ALA A 150 11.35 42.78 -15.14
CA ALA A 150 11.88 42.21 -16.36
C ALA A 150 11.38 40.77 -16.57
N PHE A 151 11.37 39.94 -15.51
CA PHE A 151 10.87 38.58 -15.59
C PHE A 151 9.38 38.54 -15.89
N PHE A 152 8.60 39.31 -15.15
CA PHE A 152 7.16 39.35 -15.32
C PHE A 152 6.75 39.78 -16.73
N GLN A 153 7.33 40.87 -17.25
CA GLN A 153 7.03 41.33 -18.61
C GLN A 153 7.40 40.29 -19.66
N ARG A 154 8.53 39.60 -19.49
CA ARG A 154 8.94 38.56 -20.43
C ARG A 154 8.03 37.34 -20.43
N VAL A 155 7.50 36.95 -19.27
CA VAL A 155 6.48 35.90 -19.17
C VAL A 155 5.21 36.31 -19.91
N MET A 156 4.77 37.57 -19.76
CA MET A 156 3.59 38.08 -20.45
C MET A 156 3.82 38.14 -21.98
N ASP A 157 4.95 38.68 -22.43
CA ASP A 157 5.35 38.69 -23.85
C ASP A 157 5.35 37.29 -24.47
N THR A 158 5.85 36.30 -23.72
CA THR A 158 5.88 34.90 -24.16
C THR A 158 4.47 34.34 -24.32
N LEU A 159 3.56 34.65 -23.40
CA LEU A 159 2.15 34.22 -23.46
C LEU A 159 1.35 34.95 -24.55
N GLU A 160 1.71 36.18 -24.88
CA GLU A 160 1.13 36.98 -25.97
C GLU A 160 1.59 36.49 -27.34
N LYS A 161 2.88 36.16 -27.49
CA LYS A 161 3.48 35.72 -28.76
C LYS A 161 3.29 34.23 -29.04
N SER A 162 2.83 33.44 -28.06
CA SER A 162 2.61 32.00 -28.20
C SER A 162 1.53 31.71 -29.29
N PRO A 163 1.89 31.06 -30.41
CA PRO A 163 0.95 30.75 -31.48
C PRO A 163 0.01 29.58 -31.14
N VAL A 164 0.24 28.91 -30.00
CA VAL A 164 -0.44 27.70 -29.57
C VAL A 164 -1.16 27.97 -28.23
N PRO A 165 -2.40 27.48 -28.03
CA PRO A 165 -3.09 27.63 -26.76
C PRO A 165 -2.35 26.93 -25.62
N VAL A 166 -2.30 27.60 -24.46
CA VAL A 166 -1.58 27.11 -23.28
C VAL A 166 -2.59 26.74 -22.19
N ILE A 167 -2.58 25.49 -21.73
CA ILE A 167 -3.42 25.07 -20.61
C ILE A 167 -2.64 25.32 -19.32
N LEU A 168 -3.19 26.13 -18.41
CA LEU A 168 -2.64 26.40 -17.08
C LEU A 168 -3.27 25.47 -16.05
N VAL A 169 -2.52 24.49 -15.55
CA VAL A 169 -2.96 23.69 -14.40
C VAL A 169 -2.39 24.28 -13.12
N TRP A 170 -3.27 24.65 -12.20
CA TRP A 170 -2.90 25.26 -10.93
C TRP A 170 -3.68 24.64 -9.78
N LYS A 171 -3.09 24.62 -8.59
CA LYS A 171 -3.76 24.21 -7.34
C LYS A 171 -3.78 25.40 -6.40
N GLN A 172 -4.97 25.81 -5.96
CA GLN A 172 -5.08 26.67 -4.79
C GLN A 172 -4.72 25.81 -3.57
N ASP A 173 -3.48 25.92 -3.11
CA ASP A 173 -3.06 25.20 -1.91
C ASP A 173 -2.46 26.16 -0.88
N GLN A 174 -2.55 25.75 0.39
CA GLN A 174 -1.95 26.40 1.54
C GLN A 174 -0.41 26.52 1.43
N SER A 175 0.21 25.89 0.42
CA SER A 175 1.64 25.97 0.15
C SER A 175 2.09 27.37 -0.25
N PHE A 176 1.27 28.19 -0.91
CA PHE A 176 1.67 29.57 -1.25
C PHE A 176 1.92 30.41 -0.01
N GLU A 177 0.99 30.42 0.95
CA GLU A 177 1.15 31.16 2.20
C GLU A 177 2.33 30.62 3.03
N ARG A 178 2.58 29.30 2.99
CA ARG A 178 3.74 28.69 3.67
C ARG A 178 5.07 29.01 2.97
N SER A 179 5.10 29.07 1.64
CA SER A 179 6.29 29.43 0.86
C SER A 179 6.60 30.93 1.02
N VAL A 180 5.58 31.78 0.96
CA VAL A 180 5.70 33.23 1.22
C VAL A 180 6.16 33.49 2.65
N ALA A 181 5.61 32.76 3.64
CA ALA A 181 6.04 32.88 5.04
C ALA A 181 7.49 32.41 5.29
N ARG A 182 8.07 31.58 4.40
CA ARG A 182 9.46 31.12 4.48
C ARG A 182 10.45 32.02 3.74
N ALA A 183 9.98 32.80 2.75
CA ALA A 183 10.83 33.58 1.85
C ALA A 183 11.27 34.95 2.41
N GLY A 184 10.83 35.34 3.62
CA GLY A 184 11.24 36.61 4.24
C GLY A 184 10.73 37.87 3.53
N LEU A 185 9.74 37.75 2.64
CA LEU A 185 9.21 38.83 1.82
C LEU A 185 8.41 39.87 2.64
N THR A 186 8.53 41.13 2.26
CA THR A 186 7.75 42.25 2.83
C THR A 186 6.28 42.17 2.40
N ARG A 187 5.39 42.84 3.15
CA ARG A 187 3.95 42.87 2.82
C ARG A 187 3.67 43.45 1.42
N GLU A 188 4.48 44.41 0.97
CA GLU A 188 4.35 45.02 -0.36
C GLU A 188 4.74 44.04 -1.46
N GLU A 189 5.86 43.31 -1.30
CA GLU A 189 6.30 42.28 -2.24
C GLU A 189 5.27 41.14 -2.34
N VAL A 190 4.68 40.71 -1.23
CA VAL A 190 3.60 39.72 -1.24
C VAL A 190 2.37 40.21 -2.00
N GLY A 191 2.01 41.49 -1.84
CA GLY A 191 0.93 42.12 -2.60
C GLY A 191 1.22 42.15 -4.10
N LEU A 192 2.42 42.58 -4.49
CA LEU A 192 2.88 42.63 -5.88
C LEU A 192 2.89 41.23 -6.51
N LEU A 193 3.45 40.24 -5.82
CA LEU A 193 3.52 38.86 -6.27
C LEU A 193 2.12 38.27 -6.54
N ARG A 194 1.16 38.54 -5.65
CA ARG A 194 -0.25 38.13 -5.84
C ARG A 194 -0.85 38.78 -7.09
N SER A 195 -0.64 40.08 -7.29
CA SER A 195 -1.17 40.81 -8.44
C SER A 195 -0.63 40.26 -9.77
N ARG A 196 0.66 39.92 -9.83
CA ARG A 196 1.31 39.37 -11.03
C ARG A 196 0.86 37.96 -11.36
N ARG A 197 0.74 37.10 -10.35
CA ARG A 197 0.16 35.76 -10.52
C ARG A 197 -1.27 35.83 -11.05
N GLN A 198 -2.06 36.79 -10.54
CA GLN A 198 -3.42 37.01 -11.02
C GLN A 198 -3.43 37.50 -12.47
N ALA A 199 -2.56 38.43 -12.84
CA ALA A 199 -2.43 38.94 -14.22
C ALA A 199 -2.10 37.81 -15.20
N ILE A 200 -1.08 36.99 -14.89
CA ILE A 200 -0.72 35.80 -15.68
C ILE A 200 -1.93 34.89 -15.80
N ALA A 201 -2.54 34.50 -14.68
CA ALA A 201 -3.68 33.59 -14.70
C ALA A 201 -4.80 34.14 -15.60
N SER A 202 -5.14 35.42 -15.49
CA SER A 202 -6.22 36.05 -16.26
C SER A 202 -5.95 36.23 -17.76
N HIS A 203 -4.78 35.84 -18.27
CA HIS A 203 -4.40 36.08 -19.66
C HIS A 203 -5.31 35.29 -20.66
N PRO A 204 -5.78 35.91 -21.77
CA PRO A 204 -6.75 35.28 -22.68
C PRO A 204 -6.26 34.02 -23.40
N SER A 205 -4.94 33.89 -23.61
CA SER A 205 -4.33 32.72 -24.25
C SER A 205 -4.28 31.48 -23.33
N LEU A 206 -4.68 31.63 -22.05
CA LEU A 206 -4.66 30.55 -21.07
C LEU A 206 -6.01 29.87 -20.88
N PHE A 207 -5.99 28.54 -20.93
CA PHE A 207 -7.07 27.69 -20.44
C PHE A 207 -6.78 27.25 -19.01
N GLN A 208 -7.51 27.79 -18.05
CA GLN A 208 -7.26 27.48 -16.64
C GLN A 208 -7.96 26.19 -16.20
N VAL A 209 -7.20 25.36 -15.49
CA VAL A 209 -7.64 24.20 -14.75
C VAL A 209 -7.26 24.40 -13.29
N GLU A 210 -8.26 24.58 -12.43
CA GLU A 210 -8.05 24.74 -11.01
C GLU A 210 -8.32 23.43 -10.26
N LEU A 211 -7.31 22.95 -9.53
CA LEU A 211 -7.41 21.79 -8.65
C LEU A 211 -7.83 22.24 -7.25
N SER A 212 -9.00 21.77 -6.81
CA SER A 212 -9.52 21.97 -5.44
C SER A 212 -9.54 20.64 -4.69
N ASN A 213 -9.04 20.61 -3.45
CA ASN A 213 -9.09 19.41 -2.61
C ASN A 213 -10.53 19.12 -2.11
N ASP A 214 -11.43 20.11 -2.13
CA ASP A 214 -12.65 20.08 -1.30
C ASP A 214 -13.95 20.06 -2.13
N GLY A 215 -13.86 20.18 -3.46
CA GLY A 215 -15.02 20.18 -4.37
C GLY A 215 -16.01 21.33 -4.16
N ARG A 216 -15.65 22.34 -3.35
CA ARG A 216 -16.44 23.57 -3.21
C ARG A 216 -15.98 24.60 -4.25
N PRO A 217 -16.91 25.25 -4.97
CA PRO A 217 -16.56 26.44 -5.74
C PRO A 217 -16.08 27.56 -4.78
N ALA A 218 -15.27 28.49 -5.32
CA ALA A 218 -14.49 29.51 -4.59
C ALA A 218 -15.32 30.51 -3.75
N ASP A 219 -16.65 30.37 -3.77
CA ASP A 219 -17.65 31.30 -3.26
C ASP A 219 -17.55 31.50 -1.74
N HIS A 220 -17.09 30.49 -1.01
CA HIS A 220 -16.98 30.56 0.45
C HIS A 220 -15.82 31.45 0.93
N TRP A 221 -14.75 31.60 0.13
CA TRP A 221 -13.57 32.41 0.50
C TRP A 221 -13.63 33.83 -0.06
N GLN A 222 -14.35 34.07 -1.15
CA GLN A 222 -14.58 35.43 -1.66
C GLN A 222 -15.21 36.35 -0.61
N ARG A 223 -16.12 35.82 0.23
CA ARG A 223 -16.78 36.58 1.31
C ARG A 223 -15.91 36.87 2.53
N ALA A 224 -14.88 36.06 2.78
CA ALA A 224 -14.08 36.16 4.00
C ALA A 224 -12.85 37.07 3.84
N VAL A 225 -12.43 37.34 2.60
CA VAL A 225 -11.19 38.09 2.29
C VAL A 225 -11.46 39.40 1.55
N TRP A 226 -12.57 39.51 0.81
CA TRP A 226 -12.92 40.73 0.07
C TRP A 226 -14.22 41.32 0.60
N GLY A 227 -14.10 42.47 1.26
CA GLY A 227 -15.25 43.27 1.70
C GLY A 227 -16.19 43.60 0.53
N GLU A 228 -17.47 43.73 0.87
CA GLU A 228 -18.62 43.87 -0.02
C GLU A 228 -18.44 44.82 -1.22
N ARG A 229 -18.62 44.29 -2.44
CA ARG A 229 -19.50 44.81 -3.50
C ARG A 229 -19.20 44.09 -4.82
N ALA A 230 -20.06 43.14 -5.17
CA ALA A 230 -20.28 42.79 -6.56
C ALA A 230 -21.79 42.65 -6.73
N GLU A 231 -22.39 43.62 -7.41
CA GLU A 231 -23.79 43.58 -7.81
C GLU A 231 -24.10 42.26 -8.51
N LYS A 232 -25.25 41.66 -8.17
CA LYS A 232 -25.86 40.59 -8.93
C LYS A 232 -26.03 41.06 -10.38
N LYS A 233 -25.20 40.57 -11.28
CA LYS A 233 -25.59 40.42 -12.67
C LYS A 233 -26.25 39.05 -12.79
N GLU A 234 -27.56 39.04 -12.96
CA GLU A 234 -28.30 37.85 -13.39
C GLU A 234 -27.65 37.34 -14.68
N VAL A 235 -27.09 36.14 -14.60
CA VAL A 235 -26.70 35.37 -15.78
C VAL A 235 -27.98 34.66 -16.21
N GLU A 236 -28.49 35.00 -17.40
CA GLU A 236 -29.60 34.28 -18.04
C GLU A 236 -29.29 32.76 -18.03
N PRO A 237 -30.24 31.90 -17.63
CA PRO A 237 -30.04 30.47 -17.71
C PRO A 237 -29.92 30.10 -19.19
N LEU A 238 -28.78 29.52 -19.58
CA LEU A 238 -28.66 28.81 -20.85
C LEU A 238 -29.76 27.75 -20.90
N GLU A 239 -30.64 27.88 -21.89
CA GLU A 239 -31.72 26.92 -22.16
C GLU A 239 -31.15 25.51 -22.24
N ALA A 240 -31.72 24.61 -21.42
CA ALA A 240 -31.42 23.19 -21.50
C ALA A 240 -31.81 22.68 -22.90
N PRO A 241 -30.95 21.90 -23.58
CA PRO A 241 -31.35 21.28 -24.83
C PRO A 241 -32.54 20.35 -24.58
N ALA A 242 -33.50 20.38 -25.51
CA ALA A 242 -34.78 19.70 -25.46
C ALA A 242 -34.67 18.20 -25.07
N GLU A 243 -35.62 17.75 -24.26
CA GLU A 243 -35.68 16.44 -23.60
C GLU A 243 -35.90 15.22 -24.54
N ASP A 244 -35.68 15.33 -25.85
CA ASP A 244 -36.05 14.26 -26.80
C ASP A 244 -34.91 13.34 -27.27
N GLU A 245 -33.69 13.51 -26.77
CA GLU A 245 -32.65 12.47 -26.87
C GLU A 245 -32.07 12.15 -25.49
N ALA A 246 -32.87 11.43 -24.71
CA ALA A 246 -32.35 10.69 -23.57
C ALA A 246 -31.12 9.88 -24.04
N PRO A 247 -29.92 10.05 -23.44
CA PRO A 247 -28.81 9.19 -23.78
C PRO A 247 -29.26 7.76 -23.48
N ALA A 248 -29.32 6.94 -24.53
CA ALA A 248 -29.65 5.54 -24.45
C ALA A 248 -28.93 4.98 -23.22
N ARG A 249 -29.72 4.53 -22.21
CA ARG A 249 -29.21 3.95 -20.96
C ARG A 249 -28.02 3.08 -21.31
N ALA A 250 -26.82 3.51 -20.93
CA ALA A 250 -25.63 2.72 -21.10
C ALA A 250 -25.96 1.32 -20.53
N PRO A 251 -25.78 0.23 -21.32
CA PRO A 251 -26.17 -1.09 -20.87
C PRO A 251 -25.44 -1.35 -19.55
N ALA A 252 -26.18 -1.80 -18.55
CA ALA A 252 -25.71 -2.05 -17.20
C ALA A 252 -24.52 -3.03 -17.20
N ALA A 253 -23.30 -2.52 -17.35
CA ALA A 253 -22.06 -3.27 -17.24
C ALA A 253 -21.68 -3.46 -15.76
N VAL A 254 -22.61 -4.01 -14.95
CA VAL A 254 -22.36 -4.35 -13.53
C VAL A 254 -22.58 -5.84 -13.25
N SER A 255 -23.12 -6.61 -14.21
CA SER A 255 -23.45 -8.04 -14.01
C SER A 255 -22.23 -9.00 -14.01
N GLY A 256 -21.07 -8.58 -14.55
CA GLY A 256 -19.94 -9.49 -14.81
C GLY A 256 -18.94 -9.69 -13.66
N LYS A 257 -18.64 -8.65 -12.87
CA LYS A 257 -17.59 -8.72 -11.82
C LYS A 257 -18.02 -9.58 -10.62
N GLY A 258 -19.27 -9.47 -10.18
CA GLY A 258 -19.82 -10.27 -9.08
C GLY A 258 -19.85 -11.76 -9.39
N LYS A 259 -20.22 -12.14 -10.63
CA LYS A 259 -20.23 -13.55 -11.08
C LYS A 259 -18.83 -14.16 -11.11
N LYS A 260 -17.82 -13.41 -11.59
CA LYS A 260 -16.42 -13.87 -11.59
C LYS A 260 -15.88 -14.07 -10.17
N GLN A 261 -16.16 -13.13 -9.26
CA GLN A 261 -15.73 -13.25 -7.86
C GLN A 261 -16.41 -14.43 -7.15
N LEU A 262 -17.72 -14.60 -7.33
CA LEU A 262 -18.46 -15.74 -6.78
C LEU A 262 -17.89 -17.07 -7.29
N LEU A 263 -17.61 -17.17 -8.59
CA LEU A 263 -16.99 -18.35 -9.18
C LEU A 263 -15.60 -18.63 -8.55
N SER A 264 -14.77 -17.62 -8.37
CA SER A 264 -13.47 -17.78 -7.69
C SER A 264 -13.64 -18.32 -6.27
N PHE A 265 -14.61 -17.82 -5.50
CA PHE A 265 -14.90 -18.33 -4.16
C PHE A 265 -15.43 -19.76 -4.15
N LEU A 266 -16.27 -20.13 -5.11
CA LEU A 266 -16.74 -21.52 -5.26
C LEU A 266 -15.58 -22.46 -5.60
N ILE A 267 -14.68 -22.06 -6.49
CA ILE A 267 -13.48 -22.84 -6.84
C ILE A 267 -12.56 -22.98 -5.63
N MET A 268 -12.28 -21.89 -4.90
CA MET A 268 -11.44 -21.94 -3.70
C MET A 268 -12.07 -22.79 -2.60
N GLY A 269 -13.38 -22.66 -2.37
CA GLY A 269 -14.12 -23.47 -1.40
C GLY A 269 -14.14 -24.95 -1.78
N GLY A 270 -14.38 -25.26 -3.06
CA GLY A 270 -14.34 -26.63 -3.58
C GLY A 270 -12.94 -27.24 -3.50
N ALA A 271 -11.89 -26.47 -3.82
CA ALA A 271 -10.51 -26.90 -3.68
C ALA A 271 -10.13 -27.15 -2.21
N LEU A 272 -10.54 -26.27 -1.29
CA LEU A 272 -10.30 -26.45 0.14
C LEU A 272 -11.00 -27.71 0.67
N LEU A 273 -12.26 -27.93 0.26
CA LEU A 273 -13.00 -29.13 0.62
C LEU A 273 -12.29 -30.38 0.10
N LEU A 274 -11.84 -30.37 -1.15
CA LEU A 274 -11.07 -31.47 -1.73
C LEU A 274 -9.78 -31.74 -0.93
N VAL A 275 -9.03 -30.70 -0.56
CA VAL A 275 -7.83 -30.82 0.28
C VAL A 275 -8.15 -31.47 1.61
N VAL A 276 -9.23 -31.06 2.29
CA VAL A 276 -9.65 -31.67 3.57
C VAL A 276 -10.02 -33.15 3.40
N LEU A 277 -10.77 -33.49 2.34
CA LEU A 277 -11.16 -34.87 2.06
C LEU A 277 -9.94 -35.76 1.74
N VAL A 278 -9.00 -35.24 0.95
CA VAL A 278 -7.73 -35.92 0.66
C VAL A 278 -6.91 -36.09 1.94
N SER A 279 -6.80 -35.04 2.75
CA SER A 279 -6.03 -35.06 4.00
C SER A 279 -6.57 -36.08 5.01
N LEU A 280 -7.89 -36.30 5.03
CA LEU A 280 -8.51 -37.36 5.85
C LEU A 280 -8.10 -38.75 5.38
N ALA A 281 -7.84 -38.97 4.10
CA ALA A 281 -7.39 -40.24 3.53
C ALA A 281 -5.86 -40.42 3.61
N VAL A 282 -5.11 -39.32 3.59
CA VAL A 282 -3.63 -39.31 3.58
C VAL A 282 -3.06 -39.55 4.99
N GLY A 283 -2.26 -40.62 5.12
CA GLY A 283 -1.44 -40.91 6.29
C GLY A 283 -0.82 -42.30 6.22
N TRP A 284 0.07 -42.63 7.17
CA TRP A 284 0.74 -43.93 7.24
C TRP A 284 -0.22 -45.10 7.43
N TYR A 285 -1.27 -44.90 8.24
CA TYR A 285 -2.36 -45.88 8.37
C TYR A 285 -3.34 -45.72 7.20
N GLY A 286 -3.23 -46.52 6.14
CA GLY A 286 -4.10 -46.40 4.97
C GLY A 286 -5.56 -46.69 5.32
N ILE A 287 -6.44 -45.68 5.21
CA ILE A 287 -7.90 -45.87 5.37
C ILE A 287 -8.54 -45.61 4.02
N SER A 288 -9.37 -46.55 3.55
CA SER A 288 -10.07 -46.38 2.28
C SER A 288 -11.06 -45.21 2.35
N PRO A 289 -11.22 -44.40 1.27
CA PRO A 289 -12.19 -43.31 1.25
C PRO A 289 -13.63 -43.76 1.55
N GLY A 290 -14.01 -44.96 1.10
CA GLY A 290 -15.32 -45.54 1.40
C GLY A 290 -15.53 -45.81 2.90
N THR A 291 -14.49 -46.30 3.58
CA THR A 291 -14.51 -46.49 5.04
C THR A 291 -14.65 -45.15 5.76
N ILE A 292 -13.91 -44.11 5.35
CA ILE A 292 -14.01 -42.76 5.93
C ILE A 292 -15.43 -42.21 5.77
N PHE A 293 -15.99 -42.29 4.57
CA PHE A 293 -17.37 -41.85 4.31
C PHE A 293 -18.37 -42.60 5.18
N SER A 294 -18.32 -43.93 5.21
CA SER A 294 -19.22 -44.74 6.02
C SER A 294 -19.09 -44.46 7.52
N TYR A 295 -17.88 -44.16 8.00
CA TYR A 295 -17.61 -43.81 9.39
C TYR A 295 -18.23 -42.46 9.78
N PHE A 296 -18.07 -41.42 8.95
CA PHE A 296 -18.71 -40.14 9.24
C PHE A 296 -20.22 -40.19 9.02
N TRP A 297 -20.70 -40.92 8.01
CA TRP A 297 -22.11 -41.12 7.75
C TRP A 297 -22.81 -41.78 8.95
N SER A 298 -22.20 -42.83 9.50
CA SER A 298 -22.77 -43.53 10.65
C SER A 298 -22.80 -42.71 11.92
N ARG A 299 -21.80 -41.85 12.13
CA ARG A 299 -21.77 -40.91 13.25
C ARG A 299 -22.81 -39.80 13.09
N LEU A 300 -23.03 -39.32 11.86
CA LEU A 300 -23.99 -38.25 11.59
C LEU A 300 -25.45 -38.73 11.67
N PHE A 301 -25.74 -39.91 11.12
CA PHE A 301 -27.09 -40.48 11.06
C PHE A 301 -27.36 -41.55 12.13
N GLN A 302 -26.40 -41.75 13.06
CA GLN A 302 -26.50 -42.71 14.16
C GLN A 302 -26.89 -44.13 13.71
N THR A 303 -26.41 -44.57 12.54
CA THR A 303 -26.84 -45.84 11.89
C THR A 303 -26.33 -47.11 12.57
N GLY A 304 -25.71 -47.02 13.75
CA GLY A 304 -25.29 -48.17 14.57
C GLY A 304 -24.16 -49.05 14.02
N THR A 305 -23.54 -48.69 12.89
CA THR A 305 -22.43 -49.47 12.31
C THR A 305 -21.18 -49.38 13.18
N VAL A 306 -20.62 -50.53 13.56
CA VAL A 306 -19.42 -50.62 14.40
C VAL A 306 -18.16 -50.57 13.55
N PHE A 307 -17.19 -49.76 13.97
CA PHE A 307 -15.87 -49.67 13.35
C PHE A 307 -14.79 -50.05 14.38
N PRO A 308 -13.64 -50.60 13.94
CA PRO A 308 -12.50 -50.83 14.82
C PRO A 308 -12.06 -49.57 15.59
N ASP A 309 -11.66 -49.74 16.84
CA ASP A 309 -11.24 -48.64 17.73
C ASP A 309 -10.00 -47.90 17.21
N GLU A 310 -9.16 -48.57 16.43
CA GLU A 310 -8.00 -47.96 15.77
C GLU A 310 -8.43 -46.92 14.74
N ILE A 311 -9.48 -47.20 13.95
CA ILE A 311 -10.00 -46.26 12.95
C ILE A 311 -10.59 -45.03 13.65
N HIS A 312 -11.34 -45.23 14.73
CA HIS A 312 -11.87 -44.14 15.54
C HIS A 312 -10.74 -43.25 16.06
N THR A 313 -9.71 -43.86 16.65
CA THR A 313 -8.58 -43.15 17.25
C THR A 313 -7.78 -42.37 16.19
N VAL A 314 -7.46 -43.01 15.05
CA VAL A 314 -6.74 -42.37 13.96
C VAL A 314 -7.54 -41.20 13.38
N LEU A 315 -8.84 -41.36 13.14
CA LEU A 315 -9.66 -40.28 12.56
C LEU A 315 -9.93 -39.14 13.55
N MET A 316 -10.43 -39.44 14.75
CA MET A 316 -10.90 -38.42 15.69
C MET A 316 -9.81 -37.82 16.59
N HIS A 317 -8.78 -38.60 16.93
CA HIS A 317 -7.74 -38.16 17.88
C HIS A 317 -6.40 -37.83 17.22
N VAL A 318 -6.18 -38.22 15.96
CA VAL A 318 -4.93 -37.93 15.24
C VAL A 318 -5.15 -37.04 14.03
N ARG A 319 -5.99 -37.45 13.06
CA ARG A 319 -6.15 -36.72 11.78
C ARG A 319 -7.00 -35.47 11.91
N LEU A 320 -8.21 -35.61 12.44
CA LEU A 320 -9.15 -34.49 12.51
C LEU A 320 -8.60 -33.29 13.32
N PRO A 321 -8.00 -33.46 14.51
CA PRO A 321 -7.46 -32.32 15.25
C PRO A 321 -6.33 -31.62 14.48
N ARG A 322 -5.47 -32.41 13.83
CA ARG A 322 -4.35 -31.90 13.02
C ARG A 322 -4.82 -31.11 11.80
N ILE A 323 -5.81 -31.62 11.07
CA ILE A 323 -6.39 -30.95 9.90
C ILE A 323 -7.07 -29.65 10.33
N LEU A 324 -7.91 -29.68 11.38
CA LEU A 324 -8.59 -28.50 11.89
C LEU A 324 -7.60 -27.45 12.40
N MET A 325 -6.52 -27.88 13.06
CA MET A 325 -5.46 -26.97 13.48
C MET A 325 -4.74 -26.36 12.28
N GLY A 326 -4.42 -27.15 11.25
CA GLY A 326 -3.81 -26.66 10.01
C GLY A 326 -4.68 -25.63 9.29
N LEU A 327 -6.01 -25.86 9.23
CA LEU A 327 -6.94 -24.89 8.67
C LEU A 327 -6.95 -23.57 9.44
N LEU A 328 -7.01 -23.64 10.77
CA LEU A 328 -7.03 -22.45 11.64
C LEU A 328 -5.71 -21.68 11.60
N VAL A 329 -4.58 -22.37 11.79
CA VAL A 329 -3.24 -21.77 11.79
C VAL A 329 -2.92 -21.19 10.42
N GLY A 330 -3.18 -21.93 9.34
CA GLY A 330 -2.90 -21.49 7.97
C GLY A 330 -3.75 -20.28 7.58
N GLY A 331 -5.05 -20.31 7.88
CA GLY A 331 -5.94 -19.18 7.63
C GLY A 331 -5.59 -17.97 8.50
N GLY A 332 -5.32 -18.20 9.78
CA GLY A 332 -4.95 -17.16 10.75
C GLY A 332 -3.66 -16.43 10.40
N LEU A 333 -2.57 -17.16 10.15
CA LEU A 333 -1.27 -16.58 9.75
C LEU A 333 -1.38 -15.81 8.43
N SER A 334 -2.19 -16.31 7.48
CA SER A 334 -2.46 -15.63 6.22
C SER A 334 -3.22 -14.31 6.42
N VAL A 335 -4.26 -14.30 7.26
CA VAL A 335 -5.01 -13.07 7.60
C VAL A 335 -4.15 -12.07 8.36
N ALA A 336 -3.33 -12.53 9.31
CA ALA A 336 -2.41 -11.68 10.04
C ALA A 336 -1.39 -11.02 9.08
N GLY A 337 -0.77 -11.82 8.21
CA GLY A 337 0.12 -11.34 7.17
C GLY A 337 -0.52 -10.32 6.23
N HIS A 338 -1.72 -10.62 5.72
CA HIS A 338 -2.49 -9.70 4.88
C HIS A 338 -2.76 -8.36 5.58
N THR A 339 -3.11 -8.42 6.86
CA THR A 339 -3.38 -7.25 7.70
C THR A 339 -2.13 -6.39 7.88
N PHE A 340 -1.00 -7.00 8.21
CA PHE A 340 0.27 -6.29 8.34
C PHE A 340 0.71 -5.64 7.02
N GLN A 341 0.60 -6.34 5.91
CA GLN A 341 0.90 -5.77 4.59
C GLN A 341 0.01 -4.55 4.27
N GLY A 342 -1.26 -4.59 4.65
CA GLY A 342 -2.18 -3.46 4.50
C GLY A 342 -1.84 -2.26 5.40
N ILE A 343 -1.54 -2.50 6.68
CA ILE A 343 -1.18 -1.44 7.64
C ILE A 343 0.13 -0.75 7.23
N PHE A 344 1.13 -1.54 6.87
CA PHE A 344 2.46 -1.06 6.50
C PHE A 344 2.54 -0.57 5.05
N ARG A 345 1.49 -0.80 4.26
CA ARG A 345 1.46 -0.51 2.82
C ARG A 345 2.68 -1.11 2.11
N ASN A 346 3.11 -2.28 2.59
CA ASN A 346 4.29 -2.97 2.14
C ASN A 346 3.95 -4.45 1.95
N PRO A 347 3.95 -4.97 0.70
CA PRO A 347 3.65 -6.37 0.44
C PRO A 347 4.65 -7.35 1.07
N MET A 348 5.81 -6.86 1.53
CA MET A 348 6.86 -7.64 2.18
C MET A 348 6.70 -7.70 3.71
N ALA A 349 5.73 -6.98 4.28
CA ALA A 349 5.55 -6.99 5.72
C ALA A 349 4.97 -8.32 6.21
N SER A 350 5.45 -8.78 7.37
CA SER A 350 4.96 -9.97 8.04
C SER A 350 4.78 -9.69 9.55
N PRO A 351 3.93 -10.48 10.24
CA PRO A 351 3.83 -10.42 11.70
C PRO A 351 5.16 -10.66 12.42
N ASP A 352 6.08 -11.41 11.81
CA ASP A 352 7.39 -11.73 12.38
C ASP A 352 8.26 -10.48 12.57
N VAL A 353 8.07 -9.45 11.74
CA VAL A 353 8.83 -8.18 11.82
C VAL A 353 8.58 -7.46 13.16
N LEU A 354 7.43 -7.67 13.78
CA LEU A 354 7.11 -7.07 15.09
C LEU A 354 7.49 -7.95 16.28
N GLY A 355 8.17 -9.07 16.05
CA GLY A 355 8.75 -9.90 17.11
C GLY A 355 7.76 -10.80 17.87
N ALA A 356 6.52 -10.94 17.40
CA ALA A 356 5.55 -11.85 18.01
C ALA A 356 6.05 -13.30 17.99
N SER A 357 6.56 -13.76 16.84
CA SER A 357 7.08 -15.12 16.66
C SER A 357 8.38 -15.34 17.46
N SER A 358 9.28 -14.36 17.50
CA SER A 358 10.50 -14.42 18.31
C SER A 358 10.16 -14.50 19.81
N GLY A 359 9.22 -13.67 20.27
CA GLY A 359 8.69 -13.70 21.64
C GLY A 359 8.13 -15.06 22.00
N ALA A 360 7.30 -15.61 21.14
CA ALA A 360 6.69 -16.91 21.34
C ALA A 360 7.73 -18.06 21.38
N GLY A 361 8.75 -17.99 20.54
CA GLY A 361 9.88 -18.94 20.56
C GLY A 361 10.70 -18.88 21.84
N PHE A 362 10.98 -17.67 22.33
CA PHE A 362 11.67 -17.48 23.60
C PHE A 362 10.86 -18.00 24.80
N GLY A 363 9.57 -17.68 24.85
CA GLY A 363 8.68 -18.19 25.91
C GLY A 363 8.57 -19.72 25.91
N ALA A 364 8.46 -20.34 24.73
CA ALA A 364 8.47 -21.79 24.61
C ALA A 364 9.79 -22.41 25.10
N ALA A 365 10.93 -21.80 24.75
CA ALA A 365 12.24 -22.28 25.18
C ALA A 365 12.42 -22.18 26.70
N LEU A 366 11.97 -21.09 27.33
CA LEU A 366 11.96 -20.96 28.79
C LEU A 366 11.08 -22.02 29.46
N ALA A 367 9.91 -22.29 28.89
CA ALA A 367 9.02 -23.32 29.42
C ALA A 367 9.64 -24.72 29.34
N ILE A 368 10.34 -25.02 28.23
CA ILE A 368 11.06 -26.29 28.06
C ILE A 368 12.21 -26.40 29.07
N LEU A 369 13.01 -25.34 29.22
CA LEU A 369 14.12 -25.29 30.20
C LEU A 369 13.63 -25.47 31.65
N TRP A 370 12.45 -24.96 31.99
CA TRP A 370 11.84 -25.16 33.31
C TRP A 370 11.06 -26.47 33.45
N GLY A 371 11.07 -27.35 32.46
CA GLY A 371 10.43 -28.65 32.51
C GLY A 371 8.89 -28.60 32.49
N PHE A 372 8.30 -27.56 31.91
CA PHE A 372 6.84 -27.44 31.83
C PHE A 372 6.24 -28.44 30.85
N ASN A 373 5.01 -28.88 31.11
CA ASN A 373 4.26 -29.73 30.19
C ASN A 373 3.80 -28.96 28.93
N SER A 374 3.19 -29.65 27.97
CA SER A 374 2.72 -29.04 26.71
C SER A 374 1.79 -27.83 26.89
N ALA A 375 0.95 -27.83 27.93
CA ALA A 375 0.06 -26.69 28.21
C ALA A 375 0.85 -25.49 28.74
N GLY A 376 1.84 -25.73 29.60
CA GLY A 376 2.76 -24.70 30.08
C GLY A 376 3.63 -24.11 28.97
N ILE A 377 4.11 -24.94 28.04
CA ILE A 377 4.85 -24.50 26.84
C ILE A 377 3.96 -23.59 25.98
N THR A 378 2.73 -24.01 25.69
CA THR A 378 1.75 -23.22 24.93
C THR A 378 1.46 -21.89 25.64
N GLY A 379 1.21 -21.92 26.96
CA GLY A 379 0.89 -20.74 27.76
C GLY A 379 2.01 -19.71 27.81
N LEU A 380 3.25 -20.13 28.10
CA LEU A 380 4.42 -19.23 28.11
C LEU A 380 4.76 -18.72 26.71
N SER A 381 4.65 -19.56 25.69
CA SER A 381 4.84 -19.14 24.30
C SER A 381 3.85 -18.05 23.90
N PHE A 382 2.56 -18.25 24.17
CA PHE A 382 1.54 -17.24 23.91
C PHE A 382 1.80 -15.94 24.68
N LEU A 383 2.13 -16.04 25.98
CA LEU A 383 2.38 -14.89 26.85
C LEU A 383 3.56 -14.04 26.37
N PHE A 384 4.72 -14.65 26.08
CA PHE A 384 5.88 -13.91 25.61
C PHE A 384 5.73 -13.37 24.19
N GLY A 385 4.96 -14.06 23.33
CA GLY A 385 4.57 -13.52 22.03
C GLY A 385 3.75 -12.23 22.16
N LEU A 386 2.80 -12.19 23.10
CA LEU A 386 2.00 -11.00 23.40
C LEU A 386 2.83 -9.91 24.10
N LEU A 387 3.70 -10.27 25.04
CA LEU A 387 4.56 -9.32 25.74
C LEU A 387 5.52 -8.62 24.77
N SER A 388 6.06 -9.35 23.80
CA SER A 388 6.93 -8.81 22.75
C SER A 388 6.25 -7.68 21.98
N ILE A 389 5.02 -7.88 21.50
CA ILE A 389 4.30 -6.82 20.77
C ILE A 389 3.89 -5.66 21.67
N LEU A 390 3.51 -5.92 22.93
CA LEU A 390 3.17 -4.87 23.88
C LEU A 390 4.39 -4.00 24.16
N LEU A 391 5.57 -4.61 24.29
CA LEU A 391 6.84 -3.90 24.43
C LEU A 391 7.12 -3.06 23.17
N VAL A 392 6.93 -3.61 21.97
CA VAL A 392 7.10 -2.87 20.71
C VAL A 392 6.16 -1.67 20.63
N LEU A 393 4.88 -1.83 20.96
CA LEU A 393 3.90 -0.75 20.96
C LEU A 393 4.22 0.32 22.03
N PHE A 394 4.65 -0.12 23.21
CA PHE A 394 5.08 0.77 24.29
C PHE A 394 6.29 1.60 23.89
N LEU A 395 7.35 0.97 23.38
CA LEU A 395 8.56 1.68 22.93
C LEU A 395 8.26 2.61 21.74
N THR A 396 7.42 2.18 20.81
CA THR A 396 7.00 3.03 19.67
C THR A 396 6.18 4.24 20.13
N SER A 397 5.51 4.17 21.29
CA SER A 397 4.70 5.26 21.81
C SER A 397 5.49 6.52 22.16
N PHE A 398 6.80 6.38 22.46
CA PHE A 398 7.71 7.50 22.72
C PHE A 398 8.13 8.24 21.45
N VAL A 399 7.90 7.67 20.26
CA VAL A 399 8.30 8.27 18.98
C VAL A 399 7.20 9.18 18.45
N ARG A 400 7.55 10.46 18.19
CA ARG A 400 6.60 11.51 17.79
C ARG A 400 6.25 11.50 16.31
N SER A 401 7.18 11.16 15.42
CA SER A 401 7.02 11.18 13.96
C SER A 401 7.35 9.80 13.33
N GLN A 402 6.91 9.58 12.08
CA GLN A 402 7.18 8.35 11.32
C GLN A 402 6.82 7.04 12.05
N LYS A 403 5.62 6.97 12.66
CA LYS A 403 5.20 5.86 13.52
C LYS A 403 5.26 4.48 12.86
N ILE A 404 5.06 4.38 11.55
CA ILE A 404 5.18 3.11 10.81
C ILE A 404 6.63 2.61 10.79
N LEU A 405 7.57 3.48 10.42
CA LEU A 405 8.99 3.11 10.38
C LEU A 405 9.51 2.82 11.79
N ALA A 406 9.12 3.64 12.76
CA ALA A 406 9.44 3.43 14.17
C ALA A 406 8.95 2.05 14.66
N LEU A 407 7.71 1.67 14.33
CA LEU A 407 7.15 0.38 14.72
C LEU A 407 7.95 -0.79 14.15
N ILE A 408 8.39 -0.69 12.88
CA ILE A 408 9.22 -1.70 12.22
C ILE A 408 10.62 -1.77 12.85
N LEU A 409 11.28 -0.62 13.05
CA LEU A 409 12.62 -0.55 13.66
C LEU A 409 12.61 -1.09 15.09
N THR A 410 11.66 -0.64 15.90
CA THR A 410 11.47 -1.14 17.28
C THR A 410 11.16 -2.64 17.28
N GLY A 411 10.33 -3.13 16.35
CA GLY A 411 10.07 -4.55 16.16
C GLY A 411 11.35 -5.35 15.91
N MET A 412 12.22 -4.88 15.02
CA MET A 412 13.51 -5.54 14.74
C MET A 412 14.44 -5.54 15.95
N VAL A 413 14.51 -4.44 16.71
CA VAL A 413 15.32 -4.35 17.94
C VAL A 413 14.81 -5.29 19.03
N VAL A 414 13.50 -5.33 19.27
CA VAL A 414 12.92 -6.25 20.26
C VAL A 414 13.12 -7.70 19.82
N SER A 415 12.95 -7.99 18.53
CA SER A 415 13.17 -9.34 17.98
C SER A 415 14.61 -9.80 18.13
N SER A 416 15.60 -8.91 17.93
CA SER A 416 17.02 -9.24 18.11
C SER A 416 17.36 -9.50 19.58
N LEU A 417 16.82 -8.68 20.49
CA LEU A 417 16.98 -8.87 21.94
C LEU A 417 16.39 -10.21 22.41
N VAL A 418 15.17 -10.52 21.98
CA VAL A 418 14.50 -11.78 22.31
C VAL A 418 15.23 -12.97 21.70
N SER A 419 15.76 -12.83 20.48
CA SER A 419 16.56 -13.88 19.83
C SER A 419 17.89 -14.12 20.56
N ALA A 420 18.52 -13.07 21.09
CA ALA A 420 19.69 -13.21 21.96
C ALA A 420 19.35 -13.95 23.26
N GLY A 421 18.20 -13.63 23.87
CA GLY A 421 17.67 -14.36 25.02
C GLY A 421 17.41 -15.84 24.71
N LEU A 422 16.81 -16.15 23.56
CA LEU A 422 16.61 -17.52 23.09
C LEU A 422 17.93 -18.27 22.91
N SER A 423 18.96 -17.61 22.38
CA SER A 423 20.31 -18.20 22.27
C SER A 423 20.94 -18.47 23.64
N LEU A 424 20.74 -17.58 24.62
CA LEU A 424 21.20 -17.81 25.99
C LEU A 424 20.51 -19.03 26.63
N VAL A 425 19.19 -19.17 26.43
CA VAL A 425 18.44 -20.34 26.90
C VAL A 425 18.99 -21.62 26.28
N LYS A 426 19.25 -21.62 24.96
CA LYS A 426 19.87 -22.77 24.26
C LYS A 426 21.27 -23.10 24.76
N LEU A 427 22.04 -22.10 25.20
CA LEU A 427 23.40 -22.31 25.71
C LEU A 427 23.41 -23.05 27.04
N VAL A 428 22.40 -22.80 27.89
CA VAL A 428 22.29 -23.43 29.23
C VAL A 428 21.50 -24.74 29.19
N ALA A 429 20.67 -24.95 28.16
CA ALA A 429 19.85 -26.14 27.99
C ALA A 429 20.69 -27.43 27.85
N ASP A 430 20.18 -28.53 28.40
CA ASP A 430 20.82 -29.84 28.26
C ASP A 430 20.91 -30.26 26.77
N PRO A 431 22.11 -30.61 26.27
CA PRO A 431 22.31 -30.91 24.84
C PRO A 431 21.66 -32.22 24.38
N THR A 432 21.27 -33.11 25.30
CA THR A 432 20.71 -34.42 24.98
C THR A 432 19.19 -34.45 24.96
N ASN A 433 18.54 -33.56 25.73
CA ASN A 433 17.08 -33.56 25.88
C ASN A 433 16.43 -32.22 25.53
N GLU A 434 16.79 -31.15 26.24
CA GLU A 434 16.12 -29.85 26.15
C GLU A 434 16.48 -29.11 24.85
N LEU A 435 17.76 -29.06 24.48
CA LEU A 435 18.21 -28.36 23.28
C LEU A 435 17.58 -28.95 21.98
N PRO A 436 17.54 -30.29 21.78
CA PRO A 436 16.78 -30.88 20.68
C PRO A 436 15.30 -30.51 20.71
N GLN A 437 14.65 -30.56 21.89
CA GLN A 437 13.23 -30.24 22.02
C GLN A 437 12.94 -28.77 21.65
N ILE A 438 13.77 -27.83 22.11
CA ILE A 438 13.70 -26.40 21.72
C ILE A 438 13.88 -26.26 20.21
N THR A 439 14.87 -26.96 19.65
CA THR A 439 15.18 -26.88 18.21
C THR A 439 14.02 -27.38 17.36
N TYR A 440 13.44 -28.55 17.68
CA TYR A 440 12.29 -29.08 16.96
C TYR A 440 11.04 -28.23 17.12
N TRP A 441 10.80 -27.65 18.30
CA TRP A 441 9.66 -26.76 18.53
C TRP A 441 9.74 -25.50 17.66
N LEU A 442 10.93 -24.90 17.55
CA LEU A 442 11.16 -23.71 16.72
C LEU A 442 11.02 -23.96 15.21
N MET A 443 11.09 -25.21 14.76
CA MET A 443 10.88 -25.55 13.34
C MET A 443 9.40 -25.67 12.95
N GLY A 444 8.49 -25.67 13.93
CA GLY A 444 7.05 -25.75 13.72
C GLY A 444 6.55 -27.13 13.29
N SER A 445 5.47 -27.60 13.90
CA SER A 445 4.84 -28.90 13.59
C SER A 445 3.39 -28.96 14.06
N LEU A 446 2.56 -29.71 13.33
CA LEU A 446 1.20 -30.08 13.74
C LEU A 446 1.11 -31.54 14.22
N ASN A 447 2.25 -32.22 14.42
CA ASN A 447 2.29 -33.62 14.85
C ASN A 447 1.63 -33.84 16.23
N SER A 448 1.74 -32.86 17.13
CA SER A 448 1.27 -32.97 18.52
C SER A 448 -0.10 -32.34 18.76
N SER A 449 -0.82 -31.94 17.71
CA SER A 449 -2.10 -31.23 17.83
C SER A 449 -3.20 -32.11 18.41
N LYS A 450 -3.83 -31.66 19.49
CA LYS A 450 -4.97 -32.34 20.14
C LYS A 450 -6.22 -31.47 20.08
N MET A 451 -7.39 -32.10 20.28
CA MET A 451 -8.67 -31.36 20.35
C MET A 451 -8.68 -30.31 21.47
N ARG A 452 -7.97 -30.54 22.58
CA ARG A 452 -7.84 -29.55 23.65
C ARG A 452 -7.14 -28.27 23.16
N ASP A 453 -6.09 -28.40 22.35
CA ASP A 453 -5.38 -27.23 21.82
C ASP A 453 -6.29 -26.45 20.87
N LEU A 454 -7.17 -27.14 20.15
CA LEU A 454 -8.20 -26.54 19.29
C LEU A 454 -9.21 -25.71 20.10
N THR A 455 -9.64 -26.20 21.27
CA THR A 455 -10.60 -25.45 22.12
C THR A 455 -10.02 -24.11 22.62
N PHE A 456 -8.70 -24.00 22.76
CA PHE A 456 -8.02 -22.74 23.06
C PHE A 456 -7.78 -21.90 21.78
N ALA A 457 -7.22 -22.51 20.73
CA ALA A 457 -6.78 -21.79 19.54
C ALA A 457 -7.94 -21.25 18.70
N ALA A 458 -9.01 -22.04 18.52
CA ALA A 458 -10.15 -21.70 17.68
C ALA A 458 -10.84 -20.38 18.07
N PRO A 459 -11.29 -20.16 19.33
CA PRO A 459 -11.98 -18.92 19.67
C PRO A 459 -11.09 -17.68 19.50
N VAL A 460 -9.80 -17.79 19.83
CA VAL A 460 -8.87 -16.66 19.75
C VAL A 460 -8.53 -16.33 18.29
N ILE A 461 -8.20 -17.34 17.48
CA ILE A 461 -7.89 -17.14 16.06
C ILE A 461 -9.12 -16.66 15.29
N LEU A 462 -10.27 -17.32 15.45
CA LEU A 462 -11.51 -16.93 14.77
C LEU A 462 -12.00 -15.55 15.23
N GLY A 463 -11.87 -15.23 16.52
CA GLY A 463 -12.18 -13.90 17.05
C GLY A 463 -11.30 -12.81 16.43
N GLY A 464 -9.99 -13.05 16.32
CA GLY A 464 -9.07 -12.11 15.66
C GLY A 464 -9.34 -11.97 14.16
N ILE A 465 -9.59 -13.07 13.45
CA ILE A 465 -10.01 -13.05 12.05
C ILE A 465 -11.32 -12.25 11.89
N LEU A 466 -12.29 -12.45 12.78
CA LEU A 466 -13.56 -11.73 12.76
C LEU A 466 -13.36 -10.23 12.94
N VAL A 467 -12.54 -9.81 13.91
CA VAL A 467 -12.21 -8.38 14.11
C VAL A 467 -11.60 -7.77 12.85
N VAL A 468 -10.63 -8.46 12.23
CA VAL A 468 -10.01 -8.00 10.99
C VAL A 468 -11.04 -7.93 9.84
N LEU A 469 -11.90 -8.94 9.70
CA LEU A 469 -12.97 -8.97 8.70
C LEU A 469 -13.97 -7.83 8.91
N LEU A 470 -14.36 -7.51 10.14
CA LEU A 470 -15.25 -6.38 10.44
C LEU A 470 -14.61 -5.05 10.04
N LEU A 471 -13.29 -4.92 10.21
CA LEU A 471 -12.52 -3.73 9.87
C LEU A 471 -11.98 -3.72 8.41
N ARG A 472 -12.33 -4.71 7.58
CA ARG A 472 -11.80 -4.86 6.19
C ARG A 472 -11.94 -3.61 5.32
N TRP A 473 -13.02 -2.86 5.50
CA TRP A 473 -13.25 -1.59 4.78
C TRP A 473 -12.34 -0.48 5.25
N GLN A 474 -12.13 -0.38 6.57
CA GLN A 474 -11.22 0.61 7.13
C GLN A 474 -9.78 0.27 6.77
N LEU A 475 -9.44 -1.03 6.64
CA LEU A 475 -8.16 -1.47 6.10
C LEU A 475 -7.96 -1.01 4.63
N ASN A 476 -8.97 -1.09 3.77
CA ASN A 476 -8.90 -0.49 2.42
C ASN A 476 -8.59 1.01 2.48
N VAL A 477 -9.31 1.73 3.33
CA VAL A 477 -9.12 3.18 3.49
C VAL A 477 -7.72 3.50 4.00
N LEU A 478 -7.19 2.73 4.96
CA LEU A 478 -5.81 2.87 5.45
C LEU A 478 -4.75 2.67 4.36
N THR A 479 -5.02 1.80 3.37
CA THR A 479 -4.08 1.59 2.25
C THR A 479 -3.98 2.79 1.29
N MET A 480 -4.89 3.76 1.36
CA MET A 480 -4.83 5.01 0.59
C MET A 480 -3.89 6.05 1.22
N GLY A 481 -3.58 5.90 2.51
CA GLY A 481 -2.71 6.80 3.26
C GLY A 481 -3.39 7.33 4.52
N GLU A 482 -2.60 7.77 5.48
CA GLU A 482 -3.11 8.17 6.80
C GLU A 482 -3.94 9.46 6.73
N GLU A 483 -3.51 10.44 5.93
CA GLU A 483 -4.22 11.71 5.75
C GLU A 483 -5.55 11.53 4.99
N ALA A 484 -5.53 10.75 3.90
CA ALA A 484 -6.75 10.40 3.15
C ALA A 484 -7.75 9.61 4.01
N ALA A 485 -7.26 8.67 4.83
CA ALA A 485 -8.11 7.92 5.74
C ALA A 485 -8.72 8.80 6.85
N ALA A 486 -7.94 9.74 7.39
CA ALA A 486 -8.41 10.66 8.42
C ALA A 486 -9.49 11.62 7.90
N THR A 487 -9.34 12.13 6.67
CA THR A 487 -10.34 13.01 6.02
C THR A 487 -11.63 12.28 5.67
N MET A 488 -11.57 10.97 5.42
CA MET A 488 -12.76 10.10 5.29
C MET A 488 -13.40 9.72 6.64
N GLY A 489 -12.98 10.34 7.75
CA GLY A 489 -13.56 10.14 9.08
C GLY A 489 -13.07 8.88 9.81
N VAL A 490 -12.07 8.17 9.28
CA VAL A 490 -11.51 6.99 9.94
C VAL A 490 -10.53 7.43 11.02
N ARG A 491 -10.71 6.92 12.25
CA ARG A 491 -9.76 7.13 13.37
C ARG A 491 -8.51 6.26 13.17
N THR A 492 -7.66 6.63 12.23
CA THR A 492 -6.51 5.84 11.74
C THR A 492 -5.66 5.22 12.85
N ARG A 493 -5.33 6.00 13.89
CA ARG A 493 -4.54 5.54 15.03
C ARG A 493 -5.21 4.39 15.78
N LEU A 494 -6.50 4.49 16.07
CA LEU A 494 -7.24 3.48 16.82
C LEU A 494 -7.41 2.21 15.99
N VAL A 495 -7.82 2.36 14.72
CA VAL A 495 -8.01 1.23 13.80
C VAL A 495 -6.70 0.47 13.61
N ARG A 496 -5.58 1.20 13.45
CA ARG A 496 -4.25 0.61 13.34
C ARG A 496 -3.89 -0.21 14.57
N VAL A 497 -4.07 0.34 15.78
CA VAL A 497 -3.77 -0.39 17.02
C VAL A 497 -4.65 -1.64 17.16
N VAL A 498 -5.95 -1.54 16.88
CA VAL A 498 -6.86 -2.69 16.95
C VAL A 498 -6.46 -3.79 15.95
N LEU A 499 -6.13 -3.42 14.71
CA LEU A 499 -5.69 -4.39 13.71
C LEU A 499 -4.34 -5.04 14.05
N ILE A 500 -3.38 -4.27 14.58
CA ILE A 500 -2.10 -4.83 15.05
C ILE A 500 -2.35 -5.82 16.18
N LEU A 501 -3.16 -5.44 17.18
CA LEU A 501 -3.47 -6.31 18.31
C LEU A 501 -4.19 -7.59 17.86
N ALA A 502 -5.18 -7.47 16.97
CA ALA A 502 -5.91 -8.63 16.45
C ALA A 502 -5.00 -9.56 15.63
N ALA A 503 -4.21 -9.02 14.69
CA ALA A 503 -3.28 -9.81 13.87
C ALA A 503 -2.18 -10.46 14.71
N THR A 504 -1.66 -9.75 15.72
CA THR A 504 -0.67 -10.33 16.63
C THR A 504 -1.27 -11.38 17.54
N LEU A 505 -2.49 -11.18 18.05
CA LEU A 505 -3.17 -12.18 18.87
C LEU A 505 -3.36 -13.49 18.08
N VAL A 506 -3.80 -13.39 16.83
CA VAL A 506 -3.88 -14.54 15.91
C VAL A 506 -2.52 -15.21 15.72
N THR A 507 -1.46 -14.41 15.49
CA THR A 507 -0.10 -14.93 15.27
C THR A 507 0.45 -15.62 16.52
N ALA A 508 0.35 -14.99 17.70
CA ALA A 508 0.85 -15.52 18.95
C ALA A 508 0.15 -16.82 19.33
N THR A 509 -1.18 -16.90 19.16
CA THR A 509 -1.93 -18.13 19.37
C THR A 509 -1.51 -19.21 18.38
N ALA A 510 -1.43 -18.90 17.08
CA ALA A 510 -1.00 -19.84 16.06
C ALA A 510 0.39 -20.41 16.38
N VAL A 511 1.37 -19.55 16.63
CA VAL A 511 2.74 -19.96 16.95
C VAL A 511 2.83 -20.74 18.26
N SER A 512 2.02 -20.41 19.27
CA SER A 512 2.03 -21.14 20.55
C SER A 512 1.60 -22.61 20.43
N VAL A 513 0.70 -22.93 19.49
CA VAL A 513 0.16 -24.29 19.31
C VAL A 513 0.84 -25.07 18.19
N SER A 514 1.45 -24.39 17.22
CA SER A 514 2.09 -25.04 16.07
C SER A 514 3.61 -24.86 16.00
N GLY A 515 4.21 -24.09 16.90
CA GLY A 515 5.58 -23.58 16.74
C GLY A 515 5.66 -22.55 15.62
N VAL A 516 6.89 -22.12 15.29
CA VAL A 516 7.12 -21.05 14.30
C VAL A 516 6.97 -21.60 12.89
N ILE A 517 5.93 -21.15 12.18
CA ILE A 517 5.69 -21.50 10.77
C ILE A 517 5.76 -20.23 9.91
N GLY A 518 6.79 -20.14 9.08
CA GLY A 518 7.05 -18.99 8.23
C GLY A 518 6.36 -19.03 6.86
N TRP A 519 6.54 -17.95 6.09
CA TRP A 519 6.18 -17.78 4.67
C TRP A 519 4.69 -17.71 4.31
N ILE A 520 3.79 -18.30 5.11
CA ILE A 520 2.34 -18.30 4.84
C ILE A 520 1.79 -16.87 4.78
N GLY A 521 2.06 -16.07 5.82
CA GLY A 521 1.61 -14.68 5.91
C GLY A 521 2.27 -13.73 4.90
N LEU A 522 3.32 -14.16 4.21
CA LEU A 522 3.99 -13.36 3.19
C LEU A 522 3.46 -13.70 1.79
N VAL A 523 3.44 -14.99 1.46
CA VAL A 523 3.16 -15.52 0.12
C VAL A 523 1.66 -15.53 -0.20
N ILE A 524 0.84 -16.05 0.71
CA ILE A 524 -0.57 -16.31 0.43
C ILE A 524 -1.39 -15.04 0.22
N PRO A 525 -1.23 -13.95 1.02
CA PRO A 525 -1.94 -12.70 0.77
C PRO A 525 -1.65 -12.10 -0.61
N HIS A 526 -0.44 -12.30 -1.12
CA HIS A 526 -0.08 -11.87 -2.47
C HIS A 526 -0.82 -12.67 -3.53
N ILE A 527 -0.85 -14.00 -3.42
CA ILE A 527 -1.61 -14.88 -4.32
C ILE A 527 -3.11 -14.56 -4.27
N ALA A 528 -3.65 -14.31 -3.08
CA ALA A 528 -5.05 -13.89 -2.92
C ALA A 528 -5.33 -12.57 -3.67
N ARG A 529 -4.45 -11.57 -3.58
CA ARG A 529 -4.61 -10.32 -4.33
C ARG A 529 -4.49 -10.50 -5.84
N MET A 530 -3.65 -11.41 -6.30
CA MET A 530 -3.53 -11.74 -7.73
C MET A 530 -4.78 -12.44 -8.28
N THR A 531 -5.56 -13.13 -7.46
CA THR A 531 -6.73 -13.91 -7.89
C THR A 531 -8.06 -13.16 -7.79
N VAL A 532 -8.28 -12.39 -6.72
CA VAL A 532 -9.54 -11.66 -6.50
C VAL A 532 -9.42 -10.13 -6.50
N GLY A 533 -8.21 -9.60 -6.67
CA GLY A 533 -7.91 -8.17 -6.67
C GLY A 533 -7.45 -7.63 -5.31
N SER A 534 -7.16 -6.33 -5.23
CA SER A 534 -6.62 -5.66 -4.04
C SER A 534 -7.67 -5.19 -3.03
N ASP A 535 -8.96 -5.33 -3.33
CA ASP A 535 -10.03 -4.96 -2.38
C ASP A 535 -10.08 -5.97 -1.22
N ASN A 536 -9.79 -5.49 -0.01
CA ASN A 536 -9.77 -6.28 1.22
C ASN A 536 -11.11 -6.94 1.55
N ARG A 537 -12.22 -6.51 0.94
CA ARG A 537 -13.50 -7.23 1.03
C ARG A 537 -13.45 -8.64 0.47
N PHE A 538 -12.65 -8.86 -0.56
CA PHE A 538 -12.52 -10.14 -1.25
C PHE A 538 -11.17 -10.78 -0.99
N SER A 539 -10.08 -10.01 -1.01
CA SER A 539 -8.74 -10.56 -0.82
C SER A 539 -8.52 -11.14 0.57
N LEU A 540 -9.14 -10.57 1.61
CA LEU A 540 -8.92 -11.01 2.99
C LEU A 540 -9.60 -12.36 3.28
N PRO A 541 -10.89 -12.59 2.93
CA PRO A 541 -11.48 -13.93 2.98
C PRO A 541 -10.77 -14.94 2.05
N ALA A 542 -10.37 -14.52 0.84
CA ALA A 542 -9.63 -15.40 -0.07
C ALA A 542 -8.28 -15.83 0.53
N SER A 543 -7.55 -14.90 1.16
CA SER A 543 -6.29 -15.17 1.85
C SER A 543 -6.47 -16.19 2.97
N ALA A 544 -7.55 -16.10 3.75
CA ALA A 544 -7.86 -17.05 4.81
C ALA A 544 -8.09 -18.47 4.24
N LEU A 545 -8.91 -18.61 3.20
CA LEU A 545 -9.21 -19.89 2.57
C LEU A 545 -7.97 -20.52 1.93
N MET A 546 -7.22 -19.73 1.16
CA MET A 546 -5.98 -20.19 0.53
C MET A 546 -4.91 -20.56 1.56
N GLY A 547 -4.81 -19.81 2.66
CA GLY A 547 -3.83 -20.08 3.72
C GLY A 547 -4.14 -21.37 4.47
N ALA A 548 -5.43 -21.59 4.78
CA ALA A 548 -5.92 -22.81 5.38
C ALA A 548 -5.62 -24.03 4.49
N GLY A 549 -5.96 -23.95 3.20
CA GLY A 549 -5.70 -25.04 2.24
C GLY A 549 -4.21 -25.29 2.03
N PHE A 550 -3.41 -24.22 1.90
CA PHE A 550 -1.96 -24.31 1.73
C PHE A 550 -1.30 -25.04 2.89
N LEU A 551 -1.61 -24.68 4.14
CA LEU A 551 -0.97 -25.32 5.28
C LEU A 551 -1.37 -26.80 5.40
N VAL A 552 -2.63 -27.15 5.17
CA VAL A 552 -3.06 -28.56 5.17
C VAL A 552 -2.36 -29.35 4.06
N LEU A 553 -2.23 -28.78 2.86
CA LEU A 553 -1.49 -29.40 1.75
C LEU A 553 -0.01 -29.63 2.09
N VAL A 554 0.67 -28.63 2.65
CA VAL A 554 2.08 -28.77 3.05
C VAL A 554 2.22 -29.81 4.17
N ASP A 555 1.27 -29.84 5.10
CA ASP A 555 1.24 -30.82 6.18
C ASP A 555 0.97 -32.26 5.67
N ASP A 556 0.16 -32.45 4.63
CA ASP A 556 -0.02 -33.74 3.98
C ASP A 556 1.28 -34.25 3.34
N ILE A 557 2.04 -33.36 2.68
CA ILE A 557 3.36 -33.67 2.13
C ILE A 557 4.32 -34.05 3.27
N ALA A 558 4.34 -33.25 4.34
CA ALA A 558 5.18 -33.48 5.51
C ALA A 558 4.93 -34.85 6.15
N ARG A 559 3.66 -35.25 6.28
CA ARG A 559 3.24 -36.54 6.86
C ARG A 559 3.70 -37.75 6.05
N ARG A 560 3.85 -37.61 4.73
CA ARG A 560 4.25 -38.70 3.83
C ARG A 560 5.75 -38.78 3.57
N ALA A 561 6.48 -37.68 3.71
CA ALA A 561 7.90 -37.62 3.35
C ALA A 561 8.78 -38.51 4.27
N THR A 562 8.47 -38.58 5.56
CA THR A 562 9.19 -39.39 6.55
C THR A 562 8.25 -39.94 7.63
N THR A 563 8.68 -41.01 8.31
CA THR A 563 7.92 -41.63 9.42
C THR A 563 7.77 -40.69 10.61
N SER A 564 8.76 -39.85 10.89
CA SER A 564 8.72 -38.81 11.93
C SER A 564 8.02 -37.51 11.49
N GLY A 565 7.80 -37.34 10.19
CA GLY A 565 7.28 -36.12 9.57
C GLY A 565 8.30 -34.99 9.55
N ILE A 566 8.43 -34.30 8.41
CA ILE A 566 9.32 -33.13 8.28
C ILE A 566 8.68 -31.93 9.00
N PRO A 567 9.44 -31.16 9.80
CA PRO A 567 8.94 -29.91 10.38
C PRO A 567 8.41 -28.95 9.30
N LEU A 568 7.26 -28.35 9.56
CA LEU A 568 6.52 -27.59 8.56
C LEU A 568 7.25 -26.32 8.14
N GLY A 569 7.97 -25.66 9.06
CA GLY A 569 8.74 -24.45 8.76
C GLY A 569 9.81 -24.68 7.69
N ILE A 570 10.37 -25.89 7.60
CA ILE A 570 11.33 -26.25 6.55
C ILE A 570 10.62 -26.30 5.19
N LEU A 571 9.51 -27.03 5.10
CA LEU A 571 8.77 -27.19 3.84
C LEU A 571 8.16 -25.88 3.36
N THR A 572 7.57 -25.08 4.25
CA THR A 572 7.00 -23.78 3.86
C THR A 572 8.08 -22.82 3.37
N ALA A 573 9.31 -22.90 3.88
CA ALA A 573 10.44 -22.12 3.37
C ALA A 573 10.90 -22.56 1.98
N PHE A 574 10.99 -23.87 1.72
CA PHE A 574 11.33 -24.41 0.39
C PHE A 574 10.29 -24.09 -0.67
N VAL A 575 9.04 -23.89 -0.30
CA VAL A 575 8.00 -23.43 -1.23
C VAL A 575 7.98 -21.90 -1.34
N GLY A 576 8.07 -21.21 -0.21
CA GLY A 576 7.90 -19.76 -0.13
C GLY A 576 9.05 -18.97 -0.75
N ALA A 577 10.30 -19.35 -0.46
CA ALA A 577 11.46 -18.60 -0.92
C ALA A 577 11.60 -18.60 -2.47
N PRO A 578 11.54 -19.75 -3.18
CA PRO A 578 11.60 -19.75 -4.64
C PRO A 578 10.42 -19.00 -5.29
N PHE A 579 9.22 -19.13 -4.72
CA PHE A 579 8.05 -18.40 -5.21
C PHE A 579 8.26 -16.88 -5.11
N PHE A 580 8.83 -16.41 -4.02
CA PHE A 580 9.11 -15.00 -3.82
C PHE A 580 10.19 -14.48 -4.77
N VAL A 581 11.26 -15.25 -4.98
CA VAL A 581 12.28 -14.95 -5.99
C VAL A 581 11.65 -14.83 -7.37
N TYR A 582 10.78 -15.78 -7.75
CA TYR A 582 10.05 -15.73 -9.01
C TYR A 582 9.22 -14.45 -9.17
N LEU A 583 8.54 -14.00 -8.11
CA LEU A 583 7.76 -12.76 -8.14
C LEU A 583 8.63 -11.53 -8.36
N ILE A 584 9.78 -11.44 -7.68
CA ILE A 584 10.74 -10.34 -7.85
C ILE A 584 11.23 -10.28 -9.31
N LEU A 585 11.61 -11.44 -9.86
CA LEU A 585 12.09 -11.55 -11.25
C LEU A 585 11.02 -11.17 -12.28
N ARG A 586 9.75 -11.43 -11.99
CA ARG A 586 8.63 -11.10 -12.89
C ARG A 586 8.26 -9.62 -12.85
N GLN A 587 8.37 -8.96 -11.70
CA GLN A 587 8.12 -7.52 -11.59
C GLN A 587 9.19 -6.72 -12.35
N GLY A 588 10.46 -7.09 -12.20
CA GLY A 588 11.57 -6.43 -12.92
C GLY A 588 11.50 -6.53 -14.45
N LYS A 589 10.73 -7.48 -15.02
CA LYS A 589 10.54 -7.58 -16.48
C LYS A 589 9.47 -6.62 -17.03
N LYS A 590 8.50 -6.20 -16.22
CA LYS A 590 7.46 -5.26 -16.67
C LYS A 590 7.99 -3.83 -16.82
N ASP A 591 9.01 -3.46 -16.06
CA ASP A 591 9.62 -2.12 -16.12
C ASP A 591 10.66 -1.96 -17.25
N VAL A 592 11.03 -3.06 -17.94
CA VAL A 592 12.06 -3.06 -19.02
C VAL A 592 11.45 -3.21 -20.42
N THR A 593 10.14 -3.46 -20.53
CA THR A 593 9.45 -3.66 -21.82
C THR A 593 8.25 -2.73 -22.04
N ALA A 594 8.15 -1.64 -21.28
CA ALA A 594 7.18 -0.57 -21.49
C ALA A 594 7.87 0.68 -22.03
#